data_AF-A0A1H6FIJ6-F1
#
_entry.id   AF-A0A1H6FIJ6-F1
#
_cell.length_a   1.000
_cell.length_b   1.000
_cell.length_c   1.000
_cell.angle_alpha   90.00
_cell.angle_beta   90.00
_cell.angle_gamma   90.00
#
_symmetry.space_group_name_H-M   'P 1'
#
loop_
_entity.id
_entity.type
_entity.pdbx_description
1 polymer ?
#
loop_
_entity_poly.entity_id
_entity_poly.type
_entity_poly.pdbx_seq_one_letter_code
_entity_poly.pdbx_strand_id
1 'polypeptide(L)'
;MPDAPMQVVDSGSATAAPRDSLTVIDNRTGRSYELPITDGTIRARDLRQIKVDEDDFGLMSYDPAFDNTASCRSSITYIDGERGILEYRGYPIEQLCQRSTYLEVAYLLIYGELPTREQLDQWVYEVTHHTFVHENIKAFMQGYRYDAHPMGMLLGCVGALSTFYPEAKRIDDPQERHMAAVRLIAKMPTLAAFAYRHNMGLPYVYPDNDLSYPGNFLSMMFKMTELKYRPDPRLERALDVLWILHADHEQNCSTNAVRSVGSSRVDPYSAIAAGVAALYGPLHGGANEQVVRMLEEIGSVENIPDFLAAVKRRERRLMGFGHRIYKNYDPRARIIKEHAYEVFEVTGKNPKIDIAVELEKRALEDEYFVSRKLYPNVDFYSGLIYEALNLPKEMFTVMFAIPRTSGWIAQWLEMLKDPDTRIARPRQIYTGARNRDYVPIEQREQLVETPTGAEGFTNAVNPERQR
;
A
#
# COMPACT_ATOMS: atom_id res chain seq x y z
N MET A 1 23.16 -24.04 2.07
CA MET A 1 23.42 -25.41 2.59
C MET A 1 23.00 -26.38 1.50
N PRO A 2 23.76 -27.45 1.18
CA PRO A 2 23.28 -28.45 0.25
C PRO A 2 22.13 -29.23 0.90
N ASP A 3 21.07 -29.47 0.13
CA ASP A 3 19.86 -30.18 0.54
C ASP A 3 20.22 -31.62 0.94
N ALA A 4 20.04 -31.97 2.21
CA ALA A 4 20.11 -33.36 2.66
C ALA A 4 18.80 -34.07 2.25
N PRO A 5 18.84 -35.20 1.52
CA PRO A 5 17.62 -35.95 1.23
C PRO A 5 17.13 -36.64 2.51
N MET A 6 15.88 -36.38 2.91
CA MET A 6 15.28 -36.97 4.11
C MET A 6 14.39 -38.20 3.80
N GLN A 7 14.28 -39.04 4.83
CA GLN A 7 13.90 -40.45 4.77
C GLN A 7 12.40 -40.68 4.58
N VAL A 8 12.09 -41.71 3.76
CA VAL A 8 10.78 -42.36 3.69
C VAL A 8 10.56 -43.14 4.98
N VAL A 9 9.47 -42.86 5.70
CA VAL A 9 9.17 -43.50 6.99
C VAL A 9 8.07 -44.54 6.82
N ASP A 10 8.31 -45.76 7.31
CA ASP A 10 7.35 -46.87 7.31
C ASP A 10 6.38 -46.79 8.49
N SER A 11 5.12 -47.16 8.27
CA SER A 11 4.00 -46.93 9.21
C SER A 11 3.96 -47.98 10.31
N GLY A 12 4.74 -47.78 11.38
CA GLY A 12 4.68 -48.57 12.62
C GLY A 12 4.08 -47.77 13.77
N SER A 13 3.04 -48.30 14.43
CA SER A 13 2.34 -47.64 15.53
C SER A 13 3.23 -47.50 16.78
N ALA A 14 3.58 -46.27 17.12
CA ALA A 14 3.98 -45.86 18.46
C ALA A 14 3.52 -44.43 18.66
N THR A 15 2.96 -44.12 19.83
CA THR A 15 2.57 -42.77 20.24
C THR A 15 3.78 -41.84 20.19
N ALA A 16 3.95 -41.16 19.05
CA ALA A 16 5.08 -40.30 18.78
C ALA A 16 4.96 -39.00 19.58
N ALA A 17 6.07 -38.57 20.19
CA ALA A 17 6.19 -37.21 20.72
C ALA A 17 5.78 -36.19 19.63
N PRO A 18 5.19 -35.04 20.00
CA PRO A 18 4.82 -34.02 19.02
C PRO A 18 6.04 -33.65 18.16
N ARG A 19 5.88 -33.73 16.83
CA ARG A 19 6.90 -33.40 15.84
C ARG A 19 6.49 -32.12 15.12
N ASP A 20 7.45 -31.23 14.88
CA ASP A 20 7.25 -30.02 14.07
C ASP A 20 7.33 -30.34 12.56
N SER A 21 6.46 -31.26 12.12
CA SER A 21 6.34 -31.67 10.72
C SER A 21 4.89 -31.98 10.37
N LEU A 22 4.59 -31.92 9.07
CA LEU A 22 3.32 -32.34 8.49
C LEU A 22 3.54 -33.63 7.70
N THR A 23 2.88 -34.71 8.12
CA THR A 23 2.77 -35.93 7.32
C THR A 23 1.72 -35.73 6.22
N VAL A 24 2.13 -35.84 4.96
CA VAL A 24 1.25 -35.77 3.79
C VAL A 24 1.22 -37.13 3.10
N ILE A 25 0.04 -37.73 3.00
CA ILE A 25 -0.18 -38.96 2.24
C ILE A 25 -0.79 -38.60 0.89
N ASP A 26 -0.08 -38.86 -0.21
CA ASP A 26 -0.63 -38.71 -1.54
C ASP A 26 -1.45 -39.94 -1.91
N ASN A 27 -2.78 -39.84 -1.75
CA ASN A 27 -3.70 -40.94 -2.03
C ASN A 27 -3.67 -41.45 -3.48
N ARG A 28 -3.12 -40.68 -4.43
CA ARG A 28 -2.96 -41.12 -5.83
C ARG A 28 -1.90 -42.21 -5.96
N THR A 29 -0.91 -42.21 -5.07
CA THR A 29 0.25 -43.13 -5.10
C THR A 29 0.40 -43.97 -3.83
N GLY A 30 -0.29 -43.62 -2.74
CA GLY A 30 -0.15 -44.22 -1.42
C GLY A 30 1.14 -43.83 -0.68
N ARG A 31 1.96 -42.94 -1.25
CA ARG A 31 3.24 -42.52 -0.65
C ARG A 31 3.02 -41.50 0.47
N SER A 32 3.80 -41.64 1.53
CA SER A 32 3.83 -40.70 2.65
C SER A 32 5.08 -39.81 2.57
N TYR A 33 4.90 -38.52 2.86
CA TYR A 33 5.94 -37.49 2.84
C TYR A 33 5.91 -36.73 4.16
N GLU A 34 7.07 -36.42 4.71
CA GLU A 34 7.21 -35.56 5.89
C GLU A 34 7.69 -34.18 5.45
N LEU A 35 6.89 -33.14 5.70
CA LEU A 35 7.23 -31.75 5.40
C LEU A 35 7.58 -31.02 6.70
N PRO A 36 8.77 -30.42 6.82
CA PRO A 36 9.14 -29.69 8.03
C PRO A 36 8.28 -28.43 8.20
N ILE A 37 7.79 -28.20 9.42
CA ILE A 37 7.15 -26.94 9.79
C ILE A 37 8.22 -26.06 10.43
N THR A 38 8.43 -24.87 9.87
CA THR A 38 9.35 -23.86 10.42
C THR A 38 8.62 -22.52 10.47
N ASP A 39 8.66 -21.88 11.65
CA ASP A 39 7.97 -20.60 11.91
C ASP A 39 6.48 -20.62 11.57
N GLY A 40 5.82 -21.75 11.82
CA GLY A 40 4.40 -21.95 11.50
C GLY A 40 4.10 -22.08 10.00
N THR A 41 5.12 -22.24 9.16
CA THR A 41 5.00 -22.36 7.70
C THR A 41 5.64 -23.64 7.17
N ILE A 42 5.21 -24.07 5.99
CA ILE A 42 5.94 -25.04 5.16
C ILE A 42 6.54 -24.32 3.96
N ARG A 43 7.66 -24.80 3.42
CA ARG A 43 8.18 -24.24 2.17
C ARG A 43 7.37 -24.78 1.00
N ALA A 44 6.78 -23.89 0.20
CA ALA A 44 6.01 -24.30 -0.98
C ALA A 44 6.83 -25.17 -1.97
N ARG A 45 8.16 -25.00 -2.02
CA ARG A 45 9.06 -25.80 -2.86
C ARG A 45 9.12 -27.27 -2.42
N ASP A 46 8.88 -27.56 -1.14
CA ASP A 46 8.93 -28.93 -0.61
C ASP A 46 7.75 -29.76 -1.12
N LEU A 47 6.65 -29.13 -1.55
CA LEU A 47 5.54 -29.84 -2.22
C LEU A 47 5.97 -30.48 -3.55
N ARG A 48 7.03 -29.96 -4.20
CA ARG A 48 7.49 -30.42 -5.51
C ARG A 48 8.02 -31.86 -5.51
N GLN A 49 8.35 -32.41 -4.35
CA GLN A 49 8.76 -33.81 -4.24
C GLN A 49 7.58 -34.80 -4.34
N ILE A 50 6.35 -34.30 -4.16
CA ILE A 50 5.12 -35.09 -4.25
C ILE A 50 4.77 -35.21 -5.74
N LYS A 51 4.93 -36.41 -6.29
CA LYS A 51 4.81 -36.72 -7.72
C LYS A 51 3.94 -37.95 -7.92
N VAL A 52 3.12 -37.94 -8.97
CA VAL A 52 2.38 -39.13 -9.39
C VAL A 52 3.31 -40.09 -10.14
N ASP A 53 4.05 -39.57 -11.12
CA ASP A 53 4.99 -40.32 -11.97
C ASP A 53 6.37 -39.63 -12.01
N GLU A 54 7.40 -40.30 -12.54
CA GLU A 54 8.78 -39.75 -12.56
C GLU A 54 8.91 -38.44 -13.34
N ASP A 55 8.17 -38.33 -14.45
CA ASP A 55 8.13 -37.16 -15.34
C ASP A 55 7.27 -36.01 -14.84
N ASP A 56 6.56 -36.20 -13.71
CA ASP A 56 5.77 -35.13 -13.10
C ASP A 56 6.68 -34.00 -12.60
N PHE A 57 6.28 -32.76 -12.84
CA PHE A 57 6.96 -31.58 -12.33
C PHE A 57 6.96 -31.55 -10.79
N GLY A 58 5.94 -32.15 -10.18
CA GLY A 58 5.66 -32.15 -8.75
C GLY A 58 4.49 -31.24 -8.37
N LEU A 59 3.90 -31.50 -7.21
CA LEU A 59 2.80 -30.71 -6.67
C LEU A 59 3.21 -29.25 -6.44
N MET A 60 2.29 -28.33 -6.77
CA MET A 60 2.44 -26.90 -6.53
C MET A 60 1.26 -26.41 -5.68
N SER A 61 1.50 -25.42 -4.82
CA SER A 61 0.41 -24.68 -4.19
C SER A 61 -0.31 -23.79 -5.21
N TYR A 62 -1.63 -23.69 -5.08
CA TYR A 62 -2.45 -22.73 -5.80
C TYR A 62 -3.12 -21.83 -4.78
N ASP A 63 -2.61 -20.60 -4.67
CA ASP A 63 -3.07 -19.60 -3.71
C ASP A 63 -3.18 -18.23 -4.39
N PRO A 64 -4.24 -18.00 -5.19
CA PRO A 64 -4.49 -16.70 -5.80
C PRO A 64 -4.46 -15.58 -4.76
N ALA A 65 -3.82 -14.46 -5.10
CA ALA A 65 -3.68 -13.30 -4.22
C ALA A 65 -2.90 -13.53 -2.90
N PHE A 66 -2.27 -14.69 -2.71
CA PHE A 66 -1.46 -15.01 -1.53
C PHE A 66 -2.27 -15.02 -0.22
N ASP A 67 -3.52 -15.48 -0.27
CA ASP A 67 -4.43 -15.43 0.89
C ASP A 67 -3.92 -16.25 2.09
N ASN A 68 -3.10 -17.27 1.85
CA ASN A 68 -2.46 -18.08 2.89
C ASN A 68 -0.99 -18.38 2.57
N THR A 69 -0.26 -17.41 2.02
CA THR A 69 1.16 -17.53 1.69
C THR A 69 1.96 -16.40 2.32
N ALA A 70 2.86 -16.74 3.26
CA ALA A 70 3.87 -15.82 3.75
C ALA A 70 5.00 -15.68 2.72
N SER A 71 5.12 -14.52 2.07
CA SER A 71 6.05 -14.32 0.94
C SER A 71 7.48 -13.94 1.33
N CYS A 72 7.70 -13.50 2.57
CA CYS A 72 9.02 -13.08 3.07
C CYS A 72 9.09 -13.14 4.59
N ARG A 73 10.33 -13.09 5.12
CA ARG A 73 10.59 -12.79 6.52
C ARG A 73 10.75 -11.27 6.68
N SER A 74 10.22 -10.73 7.76
CA SER A 74 10.29 -9.29 8.04
C SER A 74 10.40 -9.01 9.52
N SER A 75 11.11 -7.93 9.82
CA SER A 75 11.35 -7.38 11.15
C SER A 75 10.87 -5.93 11.26
N ILE A 76 10.16 -5.42 10.24
CA ILE A 76 9.81 -4.00 10.13
C ILE A 76 8.55 -3.66 10.90
N THR A 77 7.46 -4.37 10.62
CA THR A 77 6.14 -4.10 11.18
C THR A 77 5.46 -5.41 11.51
N TYR A 78 4.87 -5.46 12.70
CA TYR A 78 4.07 -6.57 13.16
C TYR A 78 2.62 -6.13 13.33
N ILE A 79 1.70 -7.01 12.93
CA ILE A 79 0.27 -6.79 13.05
C ILE A 79 -0.38 -8.04 13.65
N ASP A 80 -1.09 -7.86 14.76
CA ASP A 80 -2.06 -8.85 15.24
C ASP A 80 -3.46 -8.29 15.00
N GLY A 81 -4.09 -8.81 13.94
CA GLY A 81 -5.41 -8.37 13.53
C GLY A 81 -6.52 -8.69 14.53
N GLU A 82 -6.43 -9.83 15.23
CA GLU A 82 -7.41 -10.21 16.24
C GLU A 82 -7.22 -9.35 17.50
N ARG A 83 -5.99 -9.07 17.90
CA ARG A 83 -5.74 -8.25 19.11
C ARG A 83 -5.71 -6.75 18.87
N GLY A 84 -5.78 -6.29 17.61
CA GLY A 84 -5.72 -4.88 17.26
C GLY A 84 -4.33 -4.27 17.49
N ILE A 85 -3.26 -5.05 17.33
CA ILE A 85 -1.88 -4.60 17.57
C ILE A 85 -1.27 -4.13 16.25
N LEU A 86 -0.62 -2.95 16.29
CA LEU A 86 0.27 -2.46 15.25
C LEU A 86 1.57 -2.02 15.88
N GLU A 87 2.68 -2.63 15.47
CA GLU A 87 4.00 -2.30 15.99
C GLU A 87 4.95 -1.99 14.85
N TYR A 88 5.66 -0.87 14.95
CA TYR A 88 6.81 -0.60 14.09
C TYR A 88 8.06 -0.91 14.89
N ARG A 89 8.88 -1.87 14.43
CA ARG A 89 10.08 -2.34 15.14
C ARG A 89 9.81 -2.72 16.61
N GLY A 90 8.64 -3.28 16.90
CA GLY A 90 8.21 -3.66 18.25
C GLY A 90 7.66 -2.52 19.12
N TYR A 91 7.64 -1.27 18.62
CA TYR A 91 7.02 -0.14 19.31
C TYR A 91 5.54 -0.01 18.94
N PRO A 92 4.60 -0.02 19.91
CA PRO A 92 3.19 0.16 19.63
C PRO A 92 2.90 1.51 18.95
N ILE A 93 2.03 1.49 17.95
CA ILE A 93 1.72 2.68 17.13
C ILE A 93 1.22 3.86 17.97
N GLU A 94 0.50 3.59 19.05
CA GLU A 94 -0.03 4.61 19.96
C GLU A 94 1.10 5.39 20.64
N GLN A 95 2.18 4.71 21.03
CA GLN A 95 3.33 5.35 21.67
C GLN A 95 4.07 6.25 20.68
N LEU A 96 4.25 5.78 19.44
CA LEU A 96 4.88 6.55 18.37
C LEU A 96 4.05 7.80 18.04
N CYS A 97 2.73 7.67 17.89
CA CYS A 97 1.85 8.80 17.62
C CYS A 97 1.80 9.82 18.76
N GLN A 98 2.01 9.39 20.01
CA GLN A 98 2.01 10.30 21.17
C GLN A 98 3.35 11.01 21.38
N ARG A 99 4.46 10.34 21.09
CA ARG A 99 5.80 10.77 21.57
C ARG A 99 6.80 11.08 20.47
N SER A 100 6.55 10.65 19.24
CA SER A 100 7.49 10.73 18.14
C SER A 100 7.06 11.74 17.07
N THR A 101 7.90 11.89 16.06
CA THR A 101 7.65 12.64 14.82
C THR A 101 7.74 11.70 13.62
N TYR A 102 7.13 12.05 12.49
CA TYR A 102 7.21 11.21 11.29
C TYR A 102 8.65 10.92 10.86
N LEU A 103 9.56 11.90 10.92
CA LEU A 103 10.95 11.68 10.49
C LEU A 103 11.72 10.74 11.43
N GLU A 104 11.45 10.78 12.74
CA GLU A 104 12.00 9.82 13.69
C GLU A 104 11.44 8.41 13.44
N VAL A 105 10.14 8.28 13.15
CA VAL A 105 9.53 6.99 12.75
C VAL A 105 10.09 6.49 11.42
N ALA A 106 10.32 7.36 10.44
CA ALA A 106 10.94 6.99 9.17
C ALA A 106 12.37 6.46 9.38
N TYR A 107 13.15 7.08 10.27
CA TYR A 107 14.45 6.58 10.69
C TYR A 107 14.33 5.19 11.33
N LEU A 108 13.43 5.04 12.30
CA LEU A 108 13.16 3.76 12.98
C LEU A 108 12.85 2.64 11.98
N LEU A 109 11.96 2.90 11.02
CA LEU A 109 11.59 1.92 10.00
C LEU A 109 12.79 1.53 9.13
N ILE A 110 13.63 2.48 8.73
CA ILE A 110 14.77 2.24 7.82
C ILE A 110 15.94 1.56 8.53
N TYR A 111 16.31 2.01 9.72
CA TYR A 111 17.53 1.58 10.41
C TYR A 111 17.29 0.53 11.50
N GLY A 112 16.04 0.34 11.92
CA GLY A 112 15.64 -0.71 12.87
C GLY A 112 15.61 -0.28 14.33
N GLU A 113 16.21 0.84 14.67
CA GLU A 113 16.33 1.37 16.04
C GLU A 113 15.94 2.85 16.08
N LEU A 114 15.49 3.32 17.25
CA LEU A 114 15.27 4.76 17.46
C LEU A 114 16.62 5.51 17.42
N PRO A 115 16.68 6.70 16.79
CA PRO A 115 17.91 7.47 16.67
C PRO A 115 18.33 8.08 18.01
N THR A 116 19.64 8.27 18.22
CA THR A 116 20.14 9.26 19.20
C THR A 116 19.80 10.68 18.74
N ARG A 117 19.99 11.67 19.61
CA ARG A 117 19.81 13.09 19.24
C ARG A 117 20.64 13.47 18.02
N GLU A 118 21.92 13.12 18.02
CA GLU A 118 22.85 13.44 16.93
C GLU A 118 22.46 12.76 15.63
N GLN A 119 22.02 11.49 15.70
CA GLN A 119 21.54 10.75 14.53
C GLN A 119 20.25 11.36 13.96
N LEU A 120 19.32 11.76 14.82
CA LEU A 120 18.07 12.38 14.41
C LEU A 120 18.33 13.76 13.79
N ASP A 121 19.18 14.57 14.41
CA ASP A 121 19.51 15.91 13.92
C ASP A 121 20.19 15.83 12.54
N GLN A 122 21.11 14.87 12.35
CA GLN A 122 21.74 14.61 11.05
C GLN A 122 20.73 14.10 10.02
N TRP A 123 19.84 13.16 10.39
CA TRP A 123 18.80 12.64 9.51
C TRP A 123 17.84 13.75 9.05
N VAL A 124 17.37 14.58 9.97
CA VAL A 124 16.52 15.73 9.66
C VAL A 124 17.25 16.71 8.77
N TYR A 125 18.52 17.01 9.06
CA TYR A 125 19.36 17.87 8.22
C TYR A 125 19.45 17.35 6.78
N GLU A 126 19.76 16.07 6.60
CA GLU A 126 19.88 15.45 5.28
C GLU A 126 18.57 15.50 4.50
N VAL A 127 17.45 15.16 5.14
CA VAL A 127 16.12 15.22 4.51
C VAL A 127 15.79 16.65 4.09
N THR A 128 15.91 17.62 5.01
CA THR A 128 15.62 19.04 4.74
C THR A 128 16.41 19.59 3.56
N HIS A 129 17.70 19.26 3.46
CA HIS A 129 18.59 19.75 2.41
C HIS A 129 18.49 18.98 1.08
N HIS A 130 17.58 18.00 0.98
CA HIS A 130 17.28 17.28 -0.26
C HIS A 130 15.82 17.44 -0.72
N THR A 131 15.06 18.35 -0.12
CA THR A 131 13.63 18.59 -0.44
C THR A 131 13.41 19.21 -1.82
N PHE A 132 14.35 20.00 -2.33
CA PHE A 132 14.27 20.58 -3.67
C PHE A 132 14.31 19.50 -4.75
N VAL A 133 13.49 19.65 -5.78
CA VAL A 133 13.54 18.84 -7.00
C VAL A 133 14.31 19.58 -8.09
N HIS A 134 14.93 18.85 -9.01
CA HIS A 134 15.59 19.46 -10.17
C HIS A 134 14.56 20.24 -11.02
N GLU A 135 14.90 21.41 -11.57
CA GLU A 135 13.93 22.25 -12.32
C GLU A 135 13.31 21.53 -13.53
N ASN A 136 14.01 20.61 -14.17
CA ASN A 136 13.40 19.77 -15.23
C ASN A 136 12.26 18.87 -14.73
N ILE A 137 12.19 18.51 -13.44
CA ILE A 137 11.02 17.82 -12.86
C ILE A 137 9.81 18.76 -12.84
N LYS A 138 10.03 20.06 -12.59
CA LYS A 138 8.98 21.07 -12.69
C LYS A 138 8.47 21.20 -14.13
N ALA A 139 9.37 21.21 -15.11
CA ALA A 139 9.00 21.19 -16.53
C ALA A 139 8.24 19.91 -16.91
N PHE A 140 8.65 18.75 -16.40
CA PHE A 140 7.94 17.49 -16.57
C PHE A 140 6.52 17.54 -15.95
N MET A 141 6.39 18.11 -14.74
CA MET A 141 5.09 18.31 -14.06
C MET A 141 4.16 19.23 -14.87
N GLN A 142 4.71 20.25 -15.54
CA GLN A 142 3.95 21.16 -16.41
C GLN A 142 3.44 20.49 -17.69
N GLY A 143 4.01 19.35 -18.09
CA GLY A 143 3.58 18.60 -19.26
C GLY A 143 2.27 17.81 -19.06
N TYR A 144 1.83 17.64 -17.81
CA TYR A 144 0.52 17.05 -17.54
C TYR A 144 -0.61 18.00 -17.93
N ARG A 145 -1.78 17.42 -18.23
CA ARG A 145 -3.00 18.20 -18.41
C ARG A 145 -3.42 18.79 -17.06
N TYR A 146 -4.08 19.94 -17.11
CA TYR A 146 -4.61 20.64 -15.93
C TYR A 146 -5.59 19.80 -15.09
N ASP A 147 -6.23 18.79 -15.70
CA ASP A 147 -7.18 17.86 -15.07
C ASP A 147 -6.57 16.47 -14.79
N ALA A 148 -5.24 16.34 -14.87
CA ALA A 148 -4.57 15.08 -14.54
C ALA A 148 -4.78 14.72 -13.07
N HIS A 149 -5.06 13.43 -12.81
CA HIS A 149 -5.23 12.97 -11.44
C HIS A 149 -3.88 13.08 -10.68
N PRO A 150 -3.84 13.68 -9.46
CA PRO A 150 -2.60 13.88 -8.70
C PRO A 150 -1.77 12.63 -8.47
N MET A 151 -2.41 11.48 -8.18
CA MET A 151 -1.69 10.19 -8.09
C MET A 151 -1.00 9.78 -9.39
N GLY A 152 -1.60 10.04 -10.55
CA GLY A 152 -0.96 9.78 -11.85
C GLY A 152 0.25 10.68 -12.09
N MET A 153 0.14 11.95 -11.68
CA MET A 153 1.26 12.90 -11.75
C MET A 153 2.41 12.47 -10.83
N LEU A 154 2.09 12.13 -9.57
CA LEU A 154 3.04 11.62 -8.58
C LEU A 154 3.75 10.36 -9.08
N LEU A 155 2.99 9.39 -9.60
CA LEU A 155 3.51 8.15 -10.18
C LEU A 155 4.55 8.43 -11.26
N GLY A 156 4.21 9.24 -12.26
CA GLY A 156 5.14 9.54 -13.35
C GLY A 156 6.35 10.35 -12.89
N CYS A 157 6.17 11.29 -11.95
CA CYS A 157 7.28 12.06 -11.40
C CYS A 157 8.26 11.22 -10.58
N VAL A 158 7.76 10.32 -9.73
CA VAL A 158 8.60 9.39 -8.95
C VAL A 158 9.37 8.47 -9.89
N GLY A 159 8.73 7.92 -10.92
CA GLY A 159 9.41 7.12 -11.95
C GLY A 159 10.49 7.93 -12.68
N ALA A 160 10.21 9.20 -13.00
CA ALA A 160 11.17 10.07 -13.66
C ALA A 160 12.44 10.31 -12.83
N LEU A 161 12.36 10.34 -11.48
CA LEU A 161 13.53 10.52 -10.60
C LEU A 161 14.65 9.49 -10.84
N SER A 162 14.32 8.28 -11.33
CA SER A 162 15.32 7.26 -11.71
C SER A 162 16.33 7.76 -12.75
N THR A 163 15.92 8.71 -13.60
CA THR A 163 16.77 9.31 -14.64
C THR A 163 17.58 10.51 -14.14
N PHE A 164 17.15 11.14 -13.06
CA PHE A 164 17.85 12.25 -12.40
C PHE A 164 18.90 11.79 -11.40
N TYR A 165 18.81 10.54 -10.95
CA TYR A 165 19.72 9.93 -9.99
C TYR A 165 20.22 8.56 -10.48
N PRO A 166 20.95 8.52 -11.62
CA PRO A 166 21.36 7.26 -12.25
C PRO A 166 22.25 6.38 -11.37
N GLU A 167 22.99 6.98 -10.43
CA GLU A 167 23.83 6.28 -9.46
C GLU A 167 23.04 5.34 -8.55
N ALA A 168 21.74 5.59 -8.35
CA ALA A 168 20.87 4.77 -7.51
C ALA A 168 20.65 3.34 -8.06
N LYS A 169 21.07 3.07 -9.30
CA LYS A 169 21.16 1.70 -9.85
C LYS A 169 22.22 0.85 -9.14
N ARG A 170 23.18 1.47 -8.43
CA ARG A 170 24.20 0.78 -7.62
C ARG A 170 23.61 0.33 -6.28
N ILE A 171 22.58 -0.52 -6.32
CA ILE A 171 21.79 -0.92 -5.15
C ILE A 171 22.58 -1.70 -4.08
N ASP A 172 23.76 -2.22 -4.40
CA ASP A 172 24.64 -2.87 -3.43
C ASP A 172 25.43 -1.87 -2.58
N ASP A 173 25.59 -0.63 -3.06
CA ASP A 173 26.30 0.44 -2.36
C ASP A 173 25.43 0.97 -1.19
N PRO A 174 25.87 0.84 0.07
CA PRO A 174 25.14 1.36 1.22
C PRO A 174 24.91 2.88 1.17
N GLN A 175 25.85 3.64 0.62
CA GLN A 175 25.74 5.11 0.54
C GLN A 175 24.69 5.53 -0.50
N GLU A 176 24.65 4.85 -1.64
CA GLU A 176 23.62 5.10 -2.65
C GLU A 176 22.22 4.70 -2.15
N ARG A 177 22.12 3.60 -1.39
CA ARG A 177 20.87 3.21 -0.73
C ARG A 177 20.40 4.23 0.29
N HIS A 178 21.32 4.71 1.14
CA HIS A 178 21.05 5.77 2.11
C HIS A 178 20.57 7.04 1.42
N MET A 179 21.31 7.50 0.41
CA MET A 179 20.99 8.73 -0.32
C MET A 179 19.68 8.61 -1.10
N ALA A 180 19.37 7.45 -1.69
CA ALA A 180 18.08 7.20 -2.31
C ALA A 180 16.93 7.27 -1.30
N ALA A 181 17.11 6.72 -0.10
CA ALA A 181 16.12 6.79 0.97
C ALA A 181 15.85 8.24 1.40
N VAL A 182 16.92 9.02 1.66
CA VAL A 182 16.84 10.46 1.97
C VAL A 182 16.11 11.22 0.87
N ARG A 183 16.50 11.02 -0.40
CA ARG A 183 15.92 11.76 -1.54
C ARG A 183 14.46 11.42 -1.77
N LEU A 184 14.06 10.15 -1.65
CA LEU A 184 12.67 9.73 -1.81
C LEU A 184 11.79 10.35 -0.72
N ILE A 185 12.20 10.25 0.55
CA ILE A 185 11.45 10.86 1.66
C ILE A 185 11.39 12.38 1.47
N ALA A 186 12.53 13.03 1.25
CA ALA A 186 12.59 14.49 1.12
C ALA A 186 11.74 15.05 -0.04
N LYS A 187 11.66 14.34 -1.18
CA LYS A 187 11.03 14.86 -2.39
C LYS A 187 9.56 14.50 -2.53
N MET A 188 9.07 13.46 -1.86
CA MET A 188 7.66 13.06 -1.94
C MET A 188 6.69 14.20 -1.56
N PRO A 189 6.90 14.96 -0.47
CA PRO A 189 6.06 16.12 -0.16
C PRO A 189 6.12 17.21 -1.23
N THR A 190 7.30 17.49 -1.78
CA THR A 190 7.48 18.49 -2.84
C THR A 190 6.74 18.10 -4.11
N LEU A 191 6.86 16.84 -4.54
CA LEU A 191 6.14 16.33 -5.72
C LEU A 191 4.63 16.35 -5.51
N ALA A 192 4.16 15.95 -4.33
CA ALA A 192 2.75 15.98 -3.97
C ALA A 192 2.18 17.41 -3.97
N ALA A 193 2.90 18.36 -3.36
CA ALA A 193 2.47 19.75 -3.33
C ALA A 193 2.49 20.40 -4.73
N PHE A 194 3.46 20.06 -5.57
CA PHE A 194 3.50 20.52 -6.96
C PHE A 194 2.33 19.94 -7.77
N ALA A 195 1.97 18.68 -7.57
CA ALA A 195 0.79 18.08 -8.21
C ALA A 195 -0.50 18.79 -7.79
N TYR A 196 -0.68 19.05 -6.48
CA TYR A 196 -1.83 19.84 -5.98
C TYR A 196 -1.90 21.22 -6.64
N ARG A 197 -0.79 21.98 -6.60
CA ARG A 197 -0.78 23.34 -7.13
C ARG A 197 -0.95 23.38 -8.64
N HIS A 198 -0.45 22.38 -9.37
CA HIS A 198 -0.70 22.25 -10.80
C HIS A 198 -2.21 22.17 -11.07
N ASN A 199 -2.92 21.28 -10.38
CA ASN A 199 -4.35 21.08 -10.55
C ASN A 199 -5.17 22.31 -10.13
N MET A 200 -4.69 23.05 -9.14
CA MET A 200 -5.33 24.30 -8.69
C MET A 200 -4.96 25.51 -9.58
N GLY A 201 -4.07 25.36 -10.57
CA GLY A 201 -3.58 26.47 -11.39
C GLY A 201 -2.72 27.48 -10.62
N LEU A 202 -2.09 27.06 -9.52
CA LEU A 202 -1.29 27.92 -8.64
C LEU A 202 0.20 27.84 -8.98
N PRO A 203 0.97 28.94 -8.81
CA PRO A 203 2.43 28.91 -8.91
C PRO A 203 3.04 27.99 -7.86
N TYR A 204 4.08 27.22 -8.19
CA TYR A 204 4.73 26.35 -7.21
C TYR A 204 5.44 27.11 -6.10
N VAL A 205 5.31 26.61 -4.88
CA VAL A 205 6.00 27.11 -3.68
C VAL A 205 7.11 26.12 -3.35
N TYR A 206 8.34 26.60 -3.27
CA TYR A 206 9.50 25.76 -2.94
C TYR A 206 9.55 25.42 -1.45
N PRO A 207 10.26 24.33 -1.08
CA PRO A 207 10.53 24.01 0.31
C PRO A 207 11.19 25.14 1.09
N ASP A 208 10.85 25.25 2.37
CA ASP A 208 11.40 26.20 3.34
C ASP A 208 12.11 25.43 4.47
N ASN A 209 13.42 25.62 4.60
CA ASN A 209 14.26 24.89 5.55
C ASN A 209 14.04 25.33 7.01
N ASP A 210 13.38 26.47 7.25
CA ASP A 210 13.05 26.94 8.60
C ASP A 210 11.83 26.22 9.19
N LEU A 211 11.08 25.47 8.37
CA LEU A 211 9.86 24.77 8.77
C LEU A 211 10.13 23.29 9.07
N SER A 212 9.29 22.71 9.94
CA SER A 212 9.30 21.27 10.15
C SER A 212 8.89 20.51 8.87
N TYR A 213 9.07 19.20 8.83
CA TYR A 213 8.67 18.38 7.68
C TYR A 213 7.16 18.54 7.31
N PRO A 214 6.19 18.39 8.24
CA PRO A 214 4.78 18.68 7.95
C PRO A 214 4.50 20.17 7.74
N GLY A 215 5.13 21.07 8.49
CA GLY A 215 4.96 22.52 8.34
C GLY A 215 5.40 23.02 6.96
N ASN A 216 6.50 22.48 6.44
CA ASN A 216 7.01 22.73 5.10
C ASN A 216 6.02 22.26 4.03
N PHE A 217 5.42 21.08 4.19
CA PHE A 217 4.38 20.62 3.27
C PHE A 217 3.15 21.52 3.28
N LEU A 218 2.65 21.92 4.47
CA LEU A 218 1.53 22.85 4.59
C LEU A 218 1.84 24.20 3.92
N SER A 219 3.07 24.71 4.06
CA SER A 219 3.54 25.90 3.35
C SER A 219 3.51 25.71 1.83
N MET A 220 4.06 24.61 1.33
CA MET A 220 4.06 24.33 -0.10
C MET A 220 2.63 24.18 -0.66
N MET A 221 1.69 23.66 0.13
CA MET A 221 0.28 23.55 -0.28
C MET A 221 -0.43 24.89 -0.26
N PHE A 222 -0.34 25.64 0.84
CA PHE A 222 -1.31 26.69 1.17
C PHE A 222 -0.74 28.10 1.23
N LYS A 223 0.58 28.30 1.13
CA LYS A 223 1.15 29.65 1.05
C LYS A 223 0.61 30.36 -0.20
N MET A 224 0.08 31.56 0.00
CA MET A 224 -0.47 32.40 -1.06
C MET A 224 0.43 33.62 -1.25
N THR A 225 0.09 34.75 -0.64
CA THR A 225 0.81 36.01 -0.81
C THR A 225 1.67 36.39 0.39
N GLU A 226 1.63 35.61 1.47
CA GLU A 226 2.36 35.88 2.69
C GLU A 226 3.87 35.76 2.45
N LEU A 227 4.65 36.68 3.03
CA LEU A 227 6.11 36.61 2.95
C LEU A 227 6.64 35.35 3.68
N LYS A 228 6.12 35.11 4.88
CA LYS A 228 6.42 33.93 5.71
C LYS A 228 5.13 33.18 6.02
N TYR A 229 5.11 31.89 5.72
CA TYR A 229 4.04 30.99 6.14
C TYR A 229 4.31 30.54 7.58
N ARG A 230 3.26 30.47 8.40
CA ARG A 230 3.34 29.93 9.77
C ARG A 230 2.25 28.87 9.91
N PRO A 231 2.60 27.57 9.95
CA PRO A 231 1.59 26.53 10.12
C PRO A 231 0.91 26.69 11.49
N ASP A 232 -0.39 26.41 11.56
CA ASP A 232 -1.06 26.24 12.87
C ASP A 232 -0.52 24.95 13.51
N PRO A 233 -0.02 24.99 14.76
CA PRO A 233 0.58 23.82 15.41
C PRO A 233 -0.34 22.60 15.49
N ARG A 234 -1.66 22.80 15.55
CA ARG A 234 -2.65 21.71 15.58
C ARG A 234 -2.72 21.00 14.23
N LEU A 235 -2.72 21.77 13.12
CA LEU A 235 -2.72 21.21 11.77
C LEU A 235 -1.40 20.49 11.47
N GLU A 236 -0.28 21.09 11.89
CA GLU A 236 1.05 20.51 11.77
C GLU A 236 1.14 19.17 12.51
N ARG A 237 0.65 19.13 13.76
CA ARG A 237 0.66 17.91 14.56
C ARG A 237 -0.30 16.85 14.01
N ALA A 238 -1.51 17.22 13.60
CA ALA A 238 -2.47 16.29 13.02
C ALA A 238 -1.90 15.63 11.75
N LEU A 239 -1.21 16.40 10.90
CA LEU A 239 -0.55 15.88 9.71
C LEU A 239 0.62 14.95 10.04
N ASP A 240 1.46 15.31 11.02
CA ASP A 240 2.57 14.48 11.49
C ASP A 240 2.09 13.12 11.99
N VAL A 241 1.01 13.11 12.80
CA VAL A 241 0.40 11.87 13.30
C VAL A 241 -0.23 11.07 12.17
N LEU A 242 -0.96 11.71 11.26
CA LEU A 242 -1.46 11.04 10.05
C LEU A 242 -0.32 10.34 9.28
N TRP A 243 0.83 10.99 9.15
CA TRP A 243 1.97 10.40 8.48
C TRP A 243 2.58 9.23 9.25
N ILE A 244 2.67 9.29 10.58
CA ILE A 244 3.08 8.13 11.39
C ILE A 244 2.12 6.93 11.18
N LEU A 245 0.80 7.17 11.25
CA LEU A 245 -0.23 6.13 11.11
C LEU A 245 -0.23 5.43 9.74
N HIS A 246 0.34 6.07 8.73
CA HIS A 246 0.39 5.57 7.36
C HIS A 246 1.81 5.16 6.90
N ALA A 247 2.82 5.29 7.76
CA ALA A 247 4.23 5.08 7.42
C ALA A 247 4.55 3.67 6.89
N ASP A 248 4.04 2.61 7.53
CA ASP A 248 4.11 1.23 7.01
C ASP A 248 2.85 0.45 7.39
N HIS A 249 2.62 -0.68 6.71
CA HIS A 249 1.53 -1.59 7.06
C HIS A 249 1.78 -3.01 6.54
N GLU A 250 2.98 -3.54 6.80
CA GLU A 250 3.35 -4.93 6.50
C GLU A 250 3.19 -5.29 5.00
N GLN A 251 2.89 -6.54 4.64
CA GLN A 251 2.85 -7.04 3.25
C GLN A 251 1.53 -6.76 2.52
N ASN A 252 1.08 -5.50 2.52
CA ASN A 252 -0.05 -5.07 1.70
C ASN A 252 0.29 -5.02 0.19
N CYS A 253 -0.72 -4.81 -0.66
CA CYS A 253 -0.58 -4.80 -2.13
C CYS A 253 0.57 -3.91 -2.63
N SER A 254 0.67 -2.66 -2.14
CA SER A 254 1.74 -1.74 -2.55
C SER A 254 3.13 -2.15 -2.07
N THR A 255 3.26 -2.64 -0.84
CA THR A 255 4.54 -3.16 -0.33
C THR A 255 4.97 -4.41 -1.12
N ASN A 256 4.03 -5.31 -1.42
CA ASN A 256 4.29 -6.48 -2.24
C ASN A 256 4.70 -6.11 -3.67
N ALA A 257 4.12 -5.07 -4.26
CA ALA A 257 4.54 -4.54 -5.56
C ALA A 257 5.99 -4.01 -5.53
N VAL A 258 6.34 -3.23 -4.50
CA VAL A 258 7.71 -2.71 -4.30
C VAL A 258 8.71 -3.86 -4.15
N ARG A 259 8.41 -4.87 -3.32
CA ARG A 259 9.28 -6.05 -3.17
C ARG A 259 9.36 -6.86 -4.47
N SER A 260 8.24 -7.10 -5.14
CA SER A 260 8.20 -7.89 -6.38
C SER A 260 9.01 -7.24 -7.49
N VAL A 261 8.80 -5.94 -7.75
CA VAL A 261 9.56 -5.19 -8.74
C VAL A 261 11.01 -5.02 -8.30
N GLY A 262 11.25 -4.69 -7.03
CA GLY A 262 12.59 -4.59 -6.44
C GLY A 262 13.42 -5.86 -6.54
N SER A 263 12.79 -7.05 -6.49
CA SER A 263 13.48 -8.34 -6.61
C SER A 263 14.15 -8.56 -7.98
N SER A 264 13.76 -7.78 -9.00
CA SER A 264 14.45 -7.71 -10.29
C SER A 264 15.76 -6.91 -10.24
N ARG A 265 16.09 -6.33 -9.07
CA ARG A 265 17.26 -5.46 -8.82
C ARG A 265 17.21 -4.12 -9.55
N VAL A 266 16.01 -3.58 -9.77
CA VAL A 266 15.81 -2.23 -10.32
C VAL A 266 16.18 -1.15 -9.28
N ASP A 267 16.43 0.08 -9.75
CA ASP A 267 16.67 1.23 -8.87
C ASP A 267 15.47 1.49 -7.93
N PRO A 268 15.72 2.08 -6.74
CA PRO A 268 14.67 2.31 -5.75
C PRO A 268 13.55 3.23 -6.25
N TYR A 269 13.82 4.23 -7.11
CA TYR A 269 12.76 5.12 -7.60
C TYR A 269 11.74 4.37 -8.46
N SER A 270 12.22 3.49 -9.35
CA SER A 270 11.37 2.60 -10.13
C SER A 270 10.58 1.61 -9.25
N ALA A 271 11.21 1.05 -8.21
CA ALA A 271 10.52 0.16 -7.27
C ALA A 271 9.43 0.90 -6.48
N ILE A 272 9.71 2.11 -5.99
CA ILE A 272 8.73 2.94 -5.28
C ILE A 272 7.60 3.40 -6.21
N ALA A 273 7.88 3.72 -7.48
CA ALA A 273 6.86 4.02 -8.47
C ALA A 273 5.85 2.86 -8.62
N ALA A 274 6.30 1.60 -8.55
CA ALA A 274 5.39 0.45 -8.54
C ALA A 274 4.49 0.43 -7.27
N GLY A 275 5.04 0.82 -6.12
CA GLY A 275 4.27 1.03 -4.88
C GLY A 275 3.20 2.10 -5.02
N VAL A 276 3.55 3.25 -5.60
CA VAL A 276 2.62 4.35 -5.89
C VAL A 276 1.51 3.89 -6.84
N ALA A 277 1.86 3.15 -7.91
CA ALA A 277 0.88 2.61 -8.86
C ALA A 277 -0.09 1.62 -8.19
N ALA A 278 0.42 0.73 -7.34
CA ALA A 278 -0.41 -0.22 -6.60
C ALA A 278 -1.31 0.49 -5.56
N LEU A 279 -0.80 1.55 -4.91
CA LEU A 279 -1.58 2.36 -3.96
C LEU A 279 -2.67 3.18 -4.66
N TYR A 280 -2.44 3.62 -5.89
CA TYR A 280 -3.43 4.36 -6.68
C TYR A 280 -4.68 3.52 -7.01
N GLY A 281 -4.57 2.19 -7.00
CA GLY A 281 -5.73 1.32 -7.21
C GLY A 281 -6.86 1.57 -6.19
N PRO A 282 -8.13 1.65 -6.61
CA PRO A 282 -9.25 2.02 -5.73
C PRO A 282 -9.52 0.96 -4.64
N LEU A 283 -9.08 -0.27 -4.84
CA LEU A 283 -9.17 -1.36 -3.85
C LEU A 283 -8.05 -1.34 -2.81
N HIS A 284 -7.13 -0.38 -2.90
CA HIS A 284 -6.02 -0.23 -1.95
C HIS A 284 -6.03 1.16 -1.29
N GLY A 285 -5.48 2.20 -1.94
CA GLY A 285 -5.34 3.53 -1.34
C GLY A 285 -6.52 4.48 -1.54
N GLY A 286 -7.57 4.06 -2.26
CA GLY A 286 -8.74 4.89 -2.56
C GLY A 286 -9.85 4.88 -1.50
N ALA A 287 -9.67 4.16 -0.38
CA ALA A 287 -10.72 3.97 0.62
C ALA A 287 -11.17 5.29 1.27
N ASN A 288 -10.22 6.20 1.57
CA ASN A 288 -10.50 7.50 2.19
C ASN A 288 -11.36 8.43 1.31
N GLU A 289 -11.11 8.48 0.00
CA GLU A 289 -11.95 9.20 -0.96
C GLU A 289 -13.37 8.62 -0.96
N GLN A 290 -13.49 7.30 -0.99
CA GLN A 290 -14.77 6.61 -1.05
C GLN A 290 -15.59 6.77 0.24
N VAL A 291 -14.94 6.93 1.40
CA VAL A 291 -15.62 7.29 2.65
C VAL A 291 -16.31 8.64 2.51
N VAL A 292 -15.60 9.67 2.04
CA VAL A 292 -16.22 11.00 1.91
C VAL A 292 -17.34 10.99 0.88
N ARG A 293 -17.17 10.31 -0.26
CA ARG A 293 -18.26 10.13 -1.25
C ARG A 293 -19.47 9.39 -0.67
N MET A 294 -19.24 8.37 0.14
CA MET A 294 -20.30 7.65 0.85
C MET A 294 -21.06 8.58 1.81
N LEU A 295 -20.34 9.40 2.60
CA LEU A 295 -20.97 10.34 3.52
C LEU A 295 -21.75 11.43 2.77
N GLU A 296 -21.29 11.85 1.58
CA GLU A 296 -22.03 12.73 0.67
C GLU A 296 -23.30 12.09 0.12
N GLU A 297 -23.24 10.81 -0.28
CA GLU A 297 -24.41 10.04 -0.73
C GLU A 297 -25.46 9.92 0.38
N ILE A 298 -25.03 9.67 1.62
CA ILE A 298 -25.93 9.61 2.78
C ILE A 298 -26.57 10.98 3.02
N GLY A 299 -25.80 12.06 2.96
CA GLY A 299 -26.28 13.44 3.01
C GLY A 299 -26.73 13.93 4.39
N SER A 300 -27.45 13.12 5.17
CA SER A 300 -27.91 13.46 6.52
C SER A 300 -28.07 12.23 7.42
N VAL A 301 -28.15 12.47 8.74
CA VAL A 301 -28.28 11.42 9.76
C VAL A 301 -29.55 10.58 9.58
N GLU A 302 -30.63 11.19 9.10
CA GLU A 302 -31.92 10.54 8.89
C GLU A 302 -31.87 9.44 7.82
N ASN A 303 -30.95 9.53 6.87
CA ASN A 303 -30.79 8.59 5.75
C ASN A 303 -29.90 7.38 6.09
N ILE A 304 -29.23 7.38 7.25
CA ILE A 304 -28.34 6.29 7.68
C ILE A 304 -29.05 4.91 7.74
N PRO A 305 -30.27 4.76 8.30
CA PRO A 305 -30.92 3.44 8.34
C PRO A 305 -31.13 2.84 6.95
N ASP A 306 -31.55 3.65 5.98
CA ASP A 306 -31.79 3.21 4.61
C ASP A 306 -30.49 2.81 3.91
N PHE A 307 -29.42 3.58 4.12
CA PHE A 307 -28.09 3.24 3.62
C PHE A 307 -27.58 1.92 4.19
N LEU A 308 -27.65 1.73 5.51
CA LEU A 308 -27.25 0.49 6.16
C LEU A 308 -28.07 -0.71 5.66
N ALA A 309 -29.39 -0.54 5.44
CA ALA A 309 -30.22 -1.57 4.85
C ALA A 309 -29.78 -1.93 3.41
N ALA A 310 -29.41 -0.95 2.59
CA ALA A 310 -28.86 -1.18 1.25
C ALA A 310 -27.52 -1.93 1.28
N VAL A 311 -26.66 -1.65 2.26
CA VAL A 311 -25.42 -2.42 2.49
C VAL A 311 -25.72 -3.87 2.83
N LYS A 312 -26.71 -4.15 3.68
CA LYS A 312 -27.13 -5.53 4.01
C LYS A 312 -27.66 -6.29 2.78
N ARG A 313 -28.33 -5.58 1.87
CA ARG A 313 -28.79 -6.12 0.57
C ARG A 313 -27.69 -6.24 -0.48
N ARG A 314 -26.45 -5.82 -0.17
CA ARG A 314 -25.29 -5.80 -1.09
C ARG A 314 -25.45 -4.87 -2.29
N GLU A 315 -26.33 -3.88 -2.18
CA GLU A 315 -26.51 -2.83 -3.19
C GLU A 315 -25.47 -1.70 -3.05
N ARG A 316 -24.86 -1.60 -1.86
CA ARG A 316 -23.81 -0.65 -1.49
C ARG A 316 -22.74 -1.33 -0.63
N ARG A 317 -21.59 -0.67 -0.51
CA ARG A 317 -20.51 -1.05 0.42
C ARG A 317 -20.37 0.02 1.49
N LEU A 318 -20.13 -0.41 2.73
CA LEU A 318 -19.82 0.47 3.84
C LEU A 318 -18.31 0.78 3.80
N MET A 319 -17.96 1.91 3.20
CA MET A 319 -16.57 2.34 3.00
C MET A 319 -15.94 2.80 4.31
N GLY A 320 -14.66 2.52 4.52
CA GLY A 320 -13.96 2.81 5.78
C GLY A 320 -14.28 1.84 6.93
N PHE A 321 -14.99 0.73 6.65
CA PHE A 321 -15.27 -0.32 7.61
C PHE A 321 -14.68 -1.66 7.20
N GLY A 322 -14.22 -2.40 8.20
CA GLY A 322 -13.52 -3.67 8.03
C GLY A 322 -12.06 -3.47 7.61
N HIS A 323 -11.29 -4.54 7.80
CA HIS A 323 -9.88 -4.56 7.49
C HIS A 323 -9.44 -5.99 7.15
N ARG A 324 -8.51 -6.18 6.20
CA ARG A 324 -8.03 -7.53 5.83
C ARG A 324 -7.38 -8.24 7.02
N ILE A 325 -6.67 -7.45 7.82
CA ILE A 325 -5.95 -7.86 9.03
C ILE A 325 -6.78 -7.62 10.31
N TYR A 326 -7.11 -6.37 10.69
CA TYR A 326 -7.88 -6.09 11.91
C TYR A 326 -9.30 -6.67 11.91
N LYS A 327 -9.61 -7.40 12.98
CA LYS A 327 -10.85 -8.15 13.18
C LYS A 327 -11.71 -7.56 14.29
N ASN A 328 -11.13 -6.90 15.30
CA ASN A 328 -11.92 -6.41 16.44
C ASN A 328 -11.92 -4.88 16.57
N TYR A 329 -10.83 -4.21 16.20
CA TYR A 329 -10.72 -2.75 16.21
C TYR A 329 -9.44 -2.29 15.49
N ASP A 330 -9.45 -1.11 14.88
CA ASP A 330 -8.23 -0.47 14.35
C ASP A 330 -7.73 0.59 15.36
N PRO A 331 -6.59 0.37 16.05
CA PRO A 331 -6.10 1.30 17.07
C PRO A 331 -5.84 2.72 16.53
N ARG A 332 -5.60 2.83 15.22
CA ARG A 332 -5.33 4.10 14.52
C ARG A 332 -6.59 4.96 14.42
N ALA A 333 -7.76 4.34 14.30
CA ALA A 333 -9.04 5.04 14.15
C ALA A 333 -9.36 5.92 15.38
N ARG A 334 -8.96 5.49 16.59
CA ARG A 334 -9.13 6.28 17.82
C ARG A 334 -8.31 7.56 17.79
N ILE A 335 -7.03 7.41 17.51
CA ILE A 335 -6.04 8.49 17.52
C ILE A 335 -6.45 9.55 16.51
N ILE A 336 -6.84 9.11 15.31
CA ILE A 336 -7.19 10.05 14.25
C ILE A 336 -8.50 10.80 14.53
N LYS A 337 -9.45 10.18 15.23
CA LYS A 337 -10.72 10.82 15.63
C LYS A 337 -10.45 12.01 16.56
N GLU A 338 -9.53 11.87 17.52
CA GLU A 338 -9.15 12.95 18.43
C GLU A 338 -8.55 14.14 17.65
N HIS A 339 -7.58 13.87 16.76
CA HIS A 339 -6.99 14.92 15.91
C HIS A 339 -7.98 15.54 14.91
N ALA A 340 -9.01 14.81 14.47
CA ALA A 340 -10.03 15.39 13.60
C ALA A 340 -10.76 16.56 14.26
N TYR A 341 -11.09 16.44 15.54
CA TYR A 341 -11.71 17.53 16.29
C TYR A 341 -10.76 18.72 16.46
N GLU A 342 -9.48 18.49 16.75
CA GLU A 342 -8.46 19.55 16.84
C GLU A 342 -8.32 20.33 15.51
N VAL A 343 -8.39 19.63 14.37
CA VAL A 343 -8.38 20.26 13.05
C VAL A 343 -9.64 21.11 12.82
N PHE A 344 -10.81 20.64 13.24
CA PHE A 344 -12.07 21.38 13.11
C PHE A 344 -12.11 22.66 13.96
N GLU A 345 -11.37 22.72 15.07
CA GLU A 345 -11.22 23.96 15.84
C GLU A 345 -10.48 25.06 15.07
N VAL A 346 -9.62 24.68 14.11
CA VAL A 346 -8.86 25.61 13.26
C VAL A 346 -9.64 25.95 11.99
N THR A 347 -10.19 24.93 11.35
CA THR A 347 -10.72 25.01 9.97
C THR A 347 -12.23 25.24 9.91
N GLY A 348 -12.93 25.04 11.04
CA GLY A 348 -14.39 24.95 11.09
C GLY A 348 -14.88 23.50 11.05
N LYS A 349 -16.04 23.25 11.65
CA LYS A 349 -16.63 21.91 11.72
C LYS A 349 -17.06 21.42 10.33
N ASN A 350 -16.56 20.26 9.93
CA ASN A 350 -17.09 19.55 8.76
C ASN A 350 -18.45 18.92 9.12
N PRO A 351 -19.58 19.31 8.49
CA PRO A 351 -20.90 18.78 8.84
C PRO A 351 -21.02 17.26 8.68
N LYS A 352 -20.19 16.65 7.83
CA LYS A 352 -20.16 15.19 7.65
C LYS A 352 -19.66 14.43 8.88
N ILE A 353 -19.00 15.09 9.84
CA ILE A 353 -18.58 14.42 11.08
C ILE A 353 -19.78 13.90 11.87
N ASP A 354 -20.91 14.62 11.86
CA ASP A 354 -22.11 14.20 12.59
C ASP A 354 -22.71 12.93 11.95
N ILE A 355 -22.71 12.87 10.61
CA ILE A 355 -23.11 11.69 9.85
C ILE A 355 -22.16 10.53 10.14
N ALA A 356 -20.84 10.78 10.12
CA ALA A 356 -19.83 9.75 10.33
C ALA A 356 -19.89 9.13 11.73
N VAL A 357 -20.04 9.96 12.77
CA VAL A 357 -20.14 9.50 14.17
C VAL A 357 -21.42 8.70 14.40
N GLU A 358 -22.56 9.16 13.86
CA GLU A 358 -23.81 8.41 13.99
C GLU A 358 -23.82 7.14 13.14
N LEU A 359 -23.18 7.15 11.97
CA LEU A 359 -23.00 5.97 11.13
C LEU A 359 -22.13 4.91 11.82
N GLU A 360 -21.01 5.33 12.42
CA GLU A 360 -20.17 4.48 13.28
C GLU A 360 -20.99 3.86 14.39
N LYS A 361 -21.70 4.68 15.17
CA LYS A 361 -22.51 4.20 16.28
C LYS A 361 -23.53 3.13 15.83
N ARG A 362 -24.33 3.43 14.81
CA ARG A 362 -25.36 2.49 14.33
C ARG A 362 -24.78 1.22 13.74
N ALA A 363 -23.65 1.31 13.02
CA ALA A 363 -22.97 0.13 12.51
C ALA A 363 -22.43 -0.76 13.65
N LEU A 364 -21.91 -0.17 14.73
CA LEU A 364 -21.39 -0.92 15.88
C LEU A 364 -22.48 -1.49 16.79
N GLU A 365 -23.71 -0.97 16.73
CA GLU A 365 -24.88 -1.49 17.47
C GLU A 365 -25.65 -2.57 16.68
N ASP A 366 -25.38 -2.73 15.38
CA ASP A 366 -26.13 -3.60 14.49
C ASP A 366 -25.46 -4.97 14.29
N GLU A 367 -26.17 -6.04 14.67
CA GLU A 367 -25.69 -7.42 14.67
C GLU A 367 -25.12 -7.87 13.31
N TYR A 368 -25.64 -7.35 12.18
CA TYR A 368 -25.13 -7.70 10.86
C TYR A 368 -23.66 -7.31 10.69
N PHE A 369 -23.28 -6.11 11.16
CA PHE A 369 -21.94 -5.57 10.99
C PHE A 369 -20.99 -6.10 12.07
N VAL A 370 -21.47 -6.22 13.31
CA VAL A 370 -20.70 -6.80 14.43
C VAL A 370 -20.32 -8.25 14.15
N SER A 371 -21.27 -9.10 13.72
CA SER A 371 -20.99 -10.51 13.39
C SER A 371 -20.01 -10.67 12.22
N ARG A 372 -19.91 -9.66 11.36
CA ARG A 372 -18.96 -9.61 10.23
C ARG A 372 -17.67 -8.89 10.55
N LYS A 373 -17.49 -8.45 11.81
CA LYS A 373 -16.28 -7.79 12.26
C LYS A 373 -15.97 -6.51 11.46
N LEU A 374 -17.02 -5.76 11.09
CA LEU A 374 -16.91 -4.52 10.32
C LEU A 374 -16.78 -3.33 11.28
N TYR A 375 -15.54 -2.96 11.60
CA TYR A 375 -15.20 -1.82 12.45
C TYR A 375 -14.59 -0.67 11.62
N PRO A 376 -14.73 0.60 12.04
CA PRO A 376 -14.05 1.71 11.40
C PRO A 376 -12.54 1.50 11.34
N ASN A 377 -11.94 1.79 10.20
CA ASN A 377 -10.49 1.80 10.02
C ASN A 377 -9.96 3.24 9.95
N VAL A 378 -8.63 3.39 9.85
CA VAL A 378 -7.97 4.71 9.79
C VAL A 378 -8.51 5.62 8.67
N ASP A 379 -8.97 5.06 7.56
CA ASP A 379 -9.47 5.82 6.41
C ASP A 379 -10.82 6.51 6.69
N PHE A 380 -11.59 6.01 7.67
CA PHE A 380 -12.93 6.51 7.96
C PHE A 380 -12.92 7.97 8.45
N TYR A 381 -11.90 8.37 9.21
CA TYR A 381 -11.76 9.73 9.73
C TYR A 381 -10.71 10.56 8.99
N SER A 382 -9.73 9.93 8.34
CA SER A 382 -8.66 10.67 7.63
C SER A 382 -9.21 11.53 6.49
N GLY A 383 -10.20 11.02 5.74
CA GLY A 383 -10.85 11.77 4.66
C GLY A 383 -11.54 13.05 5.14
N LEU A 384 -12.13 13.04 6.35
CA LEU A 384 -12.78 14.21 6.93
C LEU A 384 -11.77 15.30 7.35
N ILE A 385 -10.59 14.89 7.82
CA ILE A 385 -9.48 15.80 8.11
C ILE A 385 -8.98 16.46 6.83
N TYR A 386 -8.73 15.67 5.78
CA TYR A 386 -8.26 16.22 4.51
C TYR A 386 -9.29 17.15 3.86
N GLU A 387 -10.58 16.81 3.95
CA GLU A 387 -11.65 17.69 3.47
C GLU A 387 -11.71 19.00 4.27
N ALA A 388 -11.53 18.96 5.59
CA ALA A 388 -11.48 20.17 6.42
C ALA A 388 -10.24 21.05 6.14
N LEU A 389 -9.14 20.45 5.69
CA LEU A 389 -7.98 21.16 5.15
C LEU A 389 -8.21 21.73 3.73
N ASN A 390 -9.43 21.63 3.18
CA ASN A 390 -9.79 22.01 1.82
C ASN A 390 -8.96 21.31 0.74
N LEU A 391 -8.55 20.06 0.99
CA LEU A 391 -7.92 19.24 -0.04
C LEU A 391 -8.99 18.65 -0.97
N PRO A 392 -8.78 18.68 -2.30
CA PRO A 392 -9.62 17.95 -3.23
C PRO A 392 -9.49 16.44 -2.96
N LYS A 393 -10.56 15.68 -3.18
CA LYS A 393 -10.64 14.25 -2.84
C LYS A 393 -9.55 13.43 -3.57
N GLU A 394 -9.20 13.85 -4.78
CA GLU A 394 -8.18 13.26 -5.64
C GLU A 394 -6.75 13.35 -5.03
N MET A 395 -6.55 14.20 -4.02
CA MET A 395 -5.29 14.29 -3.26
C MET A 395 -5.21 13.31 -2.07
N PHE A 396 -6.31 12.69 -1.64
CA PHE A 396 -6.30 11.93 -0.39
C PHE A 396 -5.34 10.73 -0.44
N THR A 397 -5.30 10.01 -1.58
CA THR A 397 -4.34 8.91 -1.76
C THR A 397 -2.89 9.43 -1.91
N VAL A 398 -2.68 10.65 -2.42
CA VAL A 398 -1.35 11.28 -2.44
C VAL A 398 -0.85 11.52 -1.02
N MET A 399 -1.74 11.99 -0.13
CA MET A 399 -1.43 12.18 1.28
C MET A 399 -1.03 10.88 1.98
N PHE A 400 -1.51 9.74 1.48
CA PHE A 400 -1.11 8.41 1.94
C PHE A 400 0.24 7.98 1.34
N ALA A 401 0.50 8.26 0.06
CA ALA A 401 1.75 7.90 -0.60
C ALA A 401 2.99 8.55 0.03
N ILE A 402 2.88 9.80 0.51
CA ILE A 402 3.98 10.53 1.16
C ILE A 402 4.58 9.72 2.32
N PRO A 403 3.84 9.42 3.41
CA PRO A 403 4.39 8.71 4.54
C PRO A 403 4.73 7.26 4.21
N ARG A 404 3.91 6.59 3.40
CA ARG A 404 4.07 5.18 3.04
C ARG A 404 5.41 4.90 2.33
N THR A 405 6.03 5.93 1.76
CA THR A 405 7.35 5.84 1.15
C THR A 405 8.42 5.35 2.12
N SER A 406 8.39 5.75 3.40
CA SER A 406 9.38 5.25 4.38
C SER A 406 9.23 3.75 4.63
N GLY A 407 8.00 3.26 4.75
CA GLY A 407 7.71 1.82 4.83
C GLY A 407 8.16 1.06 3.59
N TRP A 408 7.81 1.54 2.39
CA TRP A 408 8.26 0.92 1.14
C TRP A 408 9.79 0.85 1.02
N ILE A 409 10.51 1.91 1.40
CA ILE A 409 11.97 1.92 1.41
C ILE A 409 12.51 0.90 2.41
N ALA A 410 11.99 0.86 3.63
CA ALA A 410 12.40 -0.10 4.64
C ALA A 410 12.22 -1.55 4.15
N GLN A 411 11.06 -1.84 3.54
CA GLN A 411 10.70 -3.15 3.01
C GLN A 411 11.60 -3.55 1.83
N TRP A 412 11.94 -2.60 0.95
CA TRP A 412 12.90 -2.80 -0.13
C TRP A 412 14.32 -3.05 0.39
N LEU A 413 14.78 -2.27 1.37
CA LEU A 413 16.11 -2.42 1.98
C LEU A 413 16.27 -3.77 2.69
N GLU A 414 15.24 -4.21 3.41
CA GLU A 414 15.23 -5.52 4.07
C GLU A 414 15.27 -6.66 3.05
N MET A 415 14.44 -6.58 2.01
CA MET A 415 14.45 -7.56 0.92
C MET A 415 15.84 -7.68 0.26
N LEU A 416 16.56 -6.59 0.04
CA LEU A 416 17.91 -6.63 -0.54
C LEU A 416 18.94 -7.35 0.34
N LYS A 417 18.76 -7.34 1.67
CA LYS A 417 19.66 -7.98 2.63
C LYS A 417 19.26 -9.42 2.94
N ASP A 418 18.05 -9.84 2.58
CA ASP A 418 17.52 -11.17 2.84
C ASP A 418 18.23 -12.23 1.97
N PRO A 419 18.90 -13.25 2.56
CA PRO A 419 19.60 -14.30 1.82
C PRO A 419 18.66 -15.19 0.99
N ASP A 420 17.39 -15.28 1.37
CA ASP A 420 16.36 -16.05 0.67
C ASP A 420 15.83 -15.30 -0.56
N THR A 421 16.10 -14.00 -0.69
CA THR A 421 15.60 -13.19 -1.81
C THR A 421 16.08 -13.75 -3.16
N ARG A 422 15.10 -13.93 -4.04
CA ARG A 422 15.25 -14.25 -5.46
C ARG A 422 14.26 -13.40 -6.25
N ILE A 423 14.44 -13.32 -7.56
CA ILE A 423 13.46 -12.67 -8.43
C ILE A 423 12.08 -13.30 -8.25
N ALA A 424 11.07 -12.47 -7.96
CA ALA A 424 9.68 -12.88 -7.83
C ALA A 424 9.16 -13.35 -9.20
N ARG A 425 8.87 -14.65 -9.30
CA ARG A 425 8.43 -15.29 -10.56
C ARG A 425 7.41 -16.40 -10.31
N PRO A 426 6.15 -16.05 -9.99
CA PRO A 426 5.11 -17.03 -9.69
C PRO A 426 4.77 -17.92 -10.91
N ARG A 427 4.11 -19.06 -10.64
CA ARG A 427 3.56 -19.97 -11.66
C ARG A 427 2.08 -19.70 -11.89
N GLN A 428 1.52 -20.36 -12.89
CA GLN A 428 0.09 -20.32 -13.20
C GLN A 428 -0.44 -21.73 -13.49
N ILE A 429 -1.74 -21.92 -13.33
CA ILE A 429 -2.47 -23.05 -13.90
C ILE A 429 -2.93 -22.63 -15.30
N TYR A 430 -2.40 -23.29 -16.32
CA TYR A 430 -2.80 -23.00 -17.71
C TYR A 430 -4.13 -23.66 -18.04
N THR A 431 -5.16 -22.85 -18.28
CA THR A 431 -6.53 -23.31 -18.64
C THR A 431 -6.89 -23.00 -20.09
N GLY A 432 -5.92 -22.54 -20.90
CA GLY A 432 -6.12 -22.25 -22.31
C GLY A 432 -6.18 -23.50 -23.19
N ALA A 433 -6.60 -23.32 -24.44
CA ALA A 433 -6.61 -24.41 -25.41
C ALA A 433 -5.18 -24.82 -25.79
N ARG A 434 -4.95 -26.14 -25.89
CA ARG A 434 -3.64 -26.71 -26.22
C ARG A 434 -3.63 -27.30 -27.63
N ASN A 435 -2.43 -27.43 -28.20
CA ASN A 435 -2.19 -28.16 -29.44
C ASN A 435 -3.07 -27.69 -30.62
N ARG A 436 -3.31 -26.38 -30.73
CA ARG A 436 -3.98 -25.82 -31.90
C ARG A 436 -2.99 -25.73 -33.05
N ASP A 437 -3.39 -26.21 -34.21
CA ASP A 437 -2.64 -25.98 -35.43
C ASP A 437 -2.75 -24.51 -35.85
N TYR A 438 -1.63 -23.97 -36.33
CA TYR A 438 -1.60 -22.60 -36.84
C TYR A 438 -2.31 -22.53 -38.19
N VAL A 439 -3.37 -21.74 -38.27
CA VAL A 439 -4.08 -21.46 -39.52
C VAL A 439 -3.48 -20.18 -40.15
N PRO A 440 -2.96 -20.22 -41.39
CA PRO A 440 -2.53 -19.05 -42.14
C PRO A 440 -3.61 -17.97 -42.18
N ILE A 441 -3.21 -16.70 -42.21
CA ILE A 441 -4.16 -15.57 -42.09
C ILE A 441 -5.26 -15.63 -43.16
N GLU A 442 -4.94 -16.11 -44.35
CA GLU A 442 -5.84 -16.24 -45.52
C GLU A 442 -6.90 -17.34 -45.35
N GLN A 443 -6.72 -18.23 -44.37
CA GLN A 443 -7.56 -19.41 -44.14
C GLN A 443 -8.36 -19.31 -42.83
N ARG A 444 -8.30 -18.17 -42.13
CA ARG A 444 -9.03 -17.99 -40.86
C ARG A 444 -10.47 -17.59 -41.14
N GLU A 445 -11.40 -18.47 -40.81
CA GLU A 445 -12.85 -18.24 -40.99
C GLU A 445 -13.56 -17.77 -39.71
N GLN A 446 -12.89 -17.80 -38.55
CA GLN A 446 -13.50 -17.47 -37.26
C GLN A 446 -13.52 -15.96 -36.99
N LEU A 447 -14.72 -15.40 -36.86
CA LEU A 447 -14.95 -14.13 -36.16
C LEU A 447 -14.77 -14.38 -34.67
N VAL A 448 -13.79 -13.73 -34.05
CA VAL A 448 -13.64 -13.76 -32.58
C VAL A 448 -14.86 -13.07 -31.99
N GLU A 449 -15.67 -13.79 -31.22
CA GLU A 449 -16.75 -13.18 -30.44
C GLU A 449 -16.14 -12.07 -29.60
N THR A 450 -16.67 -10.86 -29.81
CA THR A 450 -16.24 -9.70 -29.03
C THR A 450 -16.67 -9.97 -27.58
N PRO A 451 -15.80 -9.72 -26.58
CA PRO A 451 -16.21 -9.84 -25.19
C PRO A 451 -17.53 -9.09 -24.98
N THR A 452 -18.55 -9.80 -24.50
CA THR A 452 -19.92 -9.28 -24.33
C THR A 452 -19.89 -8.00 -23.51
N GLY A 453 -20.34 -6.88 -24.10
CA GLY A 453 -20.39 -5.55 -23.47
C GLY A 453 -19.81 -4.42 -24.31
N ALA A 454 -19.13 -4.72 -25.42
CA ALA A 454 -18.60 -3.70 -26.32
C ALA A 454 -19.50 -3.48 -27.55
N GLU A 455 -20.71 -2.95 -27.35
CA GLU A 455 -21.49 -2.40 -28.46
C GLU A 455 -20.70 -1.26 -29.12
N GLY A 456 -20.14 -1.50 -30.30
CA GLY A 456 -19.39 -0.50 -31.08
C GLY A 456 -17.89 -0.77 -31.28
N PHE A 457 -17.29 -1.74 -30.58
CA PHE A 457 -15.91 -2.20 -30.84
C PHE A 457 -15.91 -3.54 -31.58
N THR A 458 -16.53 -3.61 -32.75
CA THR A 458 -16.43 -4.80 -33.58
C THR A 458 -15.09 -4.78 -34.33
N ASN A 459 -14.24 -5.78 -34.12
CA ASN A 459 -13.14 -6.09 -35.05
C ASN A 459 -13.65 -6.70 -36.36
N ALA A 460 -14.96 -6.90 -36.51
CA ALA A 460 -15.60 -7.23 -37.76
C ALA A 460 -15.59 -6.00 -38.68
N VAL A 461 -14.66 -5.99 -39.64
CA VAL A 461 -14.80 -5.14 -40.81
C VAL A 461 -16.03 -5.66 -41.56
N ASN A 462 -17.15 -4.93 -41.50
CA ASN A 462 -18.32 -5.24 -42.31
C ASN A 462 -17.94 -5.05 -43.80
N PRO A 463 -17.88 -6.12 -44.62
CA PRO A 463 -17.51 -5.99 -46.03
C PRO A 463 -18.50 -5.12 -46.84
N GLU A 464 -19.72 -4.93 -46.35
CA GLU A 464 -20.74 -4.12 -47.02
C GLU A 464 -20.63 -2.62 -46.74
N ARG A 465 -19.75 -2.17 -45.83
CA ARG A 465 -19.50 -0.73 -45.57
C ARG A 465 -18.45 -0.10 -46.50
N GLN A 466 -17.98 -0.81 -47.53
CA GLN A 466 -17.04 -0.29 -48.54
C GLN A 466 -17.61 -0.28 -49.97
N ARG A 467 -18.90 -0.07 -50.17
CA ARG A 467 -19.48 0.22 -51.49
C ARG A 467 -20.24 1.54 -51.52
#